data_AF-A0A1W9GK11-F1
#
_entry.id   AF-A0A1W9GK11-F1
#
_cell.length_a   1.000
_cell.length_b   1.000
_cell.length_c   1.000
_cell.angle_alpha   90.00
_cell.angle_beta   90.00
_cell.angle_gamma   90.00
#
_symmetry.space_group_name_H-M   'P 1'
#
loop_
_entity.id
_entity.type
_entity.pdbx_description
1 polymer ?
#
loop_
_entity_poly.entity_id
_entity_poly.type
_entity_poly.pdbx_seq_one_letter_code
_entity_poly.pdbx_strand_id
1 'polypeptide(L)'
;MPAWKREAEGLSQKLHDRWSTLHLHCADASSHPRLARLVRRLTHVDYGVRESAIAELELATQLIHAGVRVRLLPESQARTADLECYTDYDRFFVEVTAMVGSAERQRLPVRGLESEEIIGEEDRGVILIHRILARIRQKAKQVAGYCDPVVLSISVPRADLQGDKYGRADPIWLDLKVLAGLVTVLLTSVPTLGAVMIAMRDVEPLPSRSALRLANVELIERAKHERTQPRVCMLIQNPRATAPLSARQEDAIRQTL
;
A
#
# COMPACT_ATOMS: atom_id res chain seq x y z
N MET A 1 -2.70 22.07 -28.76
CA MET A 1 -2.23 21.55 -27.45
C MET A 1 -2.71 20.11 -27.26
N PRO A 2 -1.80 19.13 -27.10
CA PRO A 2 -2.15 17.73 -26.82
C PRO A 2 -3.02 17.60 -25.56
N ALA A 3 -3.97 16.66 -25.54
CA ALA A 3 -4.92 16.49 -24.44
C ALA A 3 -4.25 16.23 -23.08
N TRP A 4 -3.12 15.50 -23.05
CA TRP A 4 -2.34 15.23 -21.85
C TRP A 4 -1.71 16.49 -21.22
N LYS A 5 -1.51 17.56 -22.00
CA LYS A 5 -0.98 18.84 -21.53
C LYS A 5 -2.04 19.70 -20.82
N ARG A 6 -3.33 19.47 -21.09
CA ARG A 6 -4.45 20.13 -20.39
C ARG A 6 -4.85 19.42 -19.09
N GLU A 7 -4.61 18.11 -18.99
CA GLU A 7 -4.85 17.34 -17.76
C GLU A 7 -3.76 17.58 -16.68
N ALA A 8 -2.56 18.03 -17.08
CA ALA A 8 -1.47 18.38 -16.18
C ALA A 8 -1.69 19.67 -15.38
N GLU A 9 -2.67 20.50 -15.74
CA GLU A 9 -2.99 21.77 -15.04
C GLU A 9 -3.75 21.55 -13.71
N GLY A 10 -4.13 20.31 -13.37
CA GLY A 10 -4.83 19.95 -12.12
C GLY A 10 -4.03 19.10 -11.13
N LEU A 11 -2.79 18.71 -11.44
CA LEU A 11 -1.95 17.91 -10.55
C LEU A 11 -1.11 18.81 -9.65
N SER A 12 -0.97 18.46 -8.38
CA SER A 12 0.00 19.14 -7.51
C SER A 12 1.41 18.97 -8.08
N GLN A 13 2.28 19.97 -7.90
CA GLN A 13 3.67 19.94 -8.40
C GLN A 13 4.38 18.63 -8.04
N LYS A 14 4.19 18.15 -6.80
CA LYS A 14 4.79 16.90 -6.31
C LYS A 14 4.32 15.66 -7.08
N LEU A 15 3.05 15.60 -7.51
CA LEU A 15 2.55 14.50 -8.34
C LEU A 15 3.09 14.59 -9.77
N HIS A 16 3.23 15.80 -10.29
CA HIS A 16 3.83 16.02 -11.60
C HIS A 16 5.30 15.60 -11.65
N ASP A 17 6.08 15.94 -10.62
CA ASP A 17 7.49 15.55 -10.51
C ASP A 17 7.65 14.02 -10.49
N ARG A 18 6.82 13.34 -9.68
CA ARG A 18 6.79 11.86 -9.60
C ARG A 18 6.42 11.20 -10.93
N TRP A 19 5.39 11.72 -11.59
CA TRP A 19 5.01 11.26 -12.92
C TRP A 19 6.14 11.45 -13.93
N SER A 20 6.83 12.58 -13.89
CA SER A 20 7.95 12.88 -14.79
C SER A 20 9.11 11.91 -14.57
N THR A 21 9.46 11.61 -13.31
CA THR A 21 10.47 10.59 -12.97
C THR A 21 10.10 9.23 -13.55
N LEU A 22 8.85 8.77 -13.35
CA LEU A 22 8.37 7.50 -13.89
C LEU A 22 8.38 7.49 -15.41
N HIS A 23 7.97 8.58 -16.05
CA HIS A 23 7.94 8.68 -17.50
C HIS A 23 9.34 8.59 -18.12
N LEU A 24 10.33 9.23 -17.51
CA LEU A 24 11.72 9.19 -17.97
C LEU A 24 12.36 7.82 -17.74
N HIS A 25 11.99 7.14 -16.65
CA HIS A 25 12.58 5.86 -16.27
C HIS A 25 11.97 4.66 -17.01
N CYS A 26 10.66 4.67 -17.26
CA CYS A 26 9.96 3.60 -17.95
C CYS A 26 10.12 3.75 -19.47
N ALA A 27 11.26 3.29 -20.01
CA ALA A 27 11.53 3.32 -21.45
C ALA A 27 10.75 2.27 -22.27
N ASP A 28 10.04 1.34 -21.63
CA ASP A 28 9.28 0.29 -22.32
C ASP A 28 7.94 0.81 -22.86
N ALA A 29 7.66 0.50 -24.12
CA ALA A 29 6.44 0.92 -24.80
C ALA A 29 5.16 0.40 -24.11
N SER A 30 5.24 -0.72 -23.38
CA SER A 30 4.13 -1.33 -22.64
C SER A 30 3.68 -0.53 -21.41
N SER A 31 4.58 0.21 -20.76
CA SER A 31 4.27 1.01 -19.58
C SER A 31 3.54 2.31 -19.92
N HIS A 32 3.78 2.90 -21.10
CA HIS A 32 3.21 4.20 -21.47
C HIS A 32 1.67 4.26 -21.42
N PRO A 33 0.91 3.28 -21.95
CA PRO A 33 -0.54 3.28 -21.82
C PRO A 33 -1.03 3.17 -20.37
N ARG A 34 -0.33 2.41 -19.51
CA ARG A 34 -0.66 2.26 -18.09
C ARG A 34 -0.36 3.54 -17.31
N LEU A 35 0.73 4.22 -17.63
CA LEU A 35 1.08 5.52 -17.05
C LEU A 35 0.05 6.60 -17.42
N ALA A 36 -0.39 6.64 -18.69
CA ALA A 36 -1.43 7.58 -19.12
C ALA A 36 -2.77 7.32 -18.39
N ARG A 37 -3.15 6.05 -18.18
CA ARG A 37 -4.34 5.71 -17.37
C ARG A 37 -4.17 6.11 -15.91
N LEU A 38 -2.98 5.95 -15.34
CA LEU A 38 -2.69 6.34 -13.97
C LEU A 38 -2.88 7.84 -13.76
N VAL A 39 -2.43 8.68 -14.71
CA VAL A 39 -2.68 10.14 -14.68
C VAL A 39 -4.18 10.45 -14.67
N ARG A 40 -4.97 9.79 -15.52
CA ARG A 40 -6.44 9.98 -15.53
C ARG A 40 -7.10 9.58 -14.21
N ARG A 41 -6.57 8.56 -13.53
CA ARG A 41 -7.06 8.13 -12.21
C ARG A 41 -6.73 9.15 -11.11
N LEU A 42 -5.61 9.86 -11.20
CA LEU A 42 -5.26 10.92 -10.24
C LEU A 42 -6.25 12.08 -10.26
N THR A 43 -6.84 12.37 -11.43
CA THR A 43 -7.86 13.42 -11.59
C THR A 43 -9.29 12.89 -11.48
N HIS A 44 -9.47 11.64 -11.09
CA HIS A 44 -10.79 11.00 -11.02
C HIS A 44 -11.61 11.55 -9.85
N VAL A 45 -12.94 11.61 -9.97
CA VAL A 45 -13.82 12.14 -8.91
C VAL A 45 -13.84 11.21 -7.69
N ASP A 46 -13.87 9.90 -7.92
CA ASP A 46 -13.82 8.89 -6.86
C ASP A 46 -12.50 8.95 -6.06
N TYR A 47 -12.62 9.16 -4.75
CA TYR A 47 -11.49 9.25 -3.83
C TYR A 47 -10.66 7.95 -3.77
N GLY A 48 -11.32 6.80 -3.82
CA GLY A 48 -10.63 5.51 -3.80
C GLY A 48 -9.78 5.25 -5.04
N VAL A 49 -10.29 5.63 -6.20
CA VAL A 49 -9.55 5.56 -7.46
C VAL A 49 -8.32 6.48 -7.42
N ARG A 50 -8.47 7.69 -6.89
CA ARG A 50 -7.35 8.64 -6.72
C ARG A 50 -6.29 8.10 -5.77
N GLU A 51 -6.67 7.67 -4.57
CA GLU A 51 -5.72 7.16 -3.57
C GLU A 51 -5.00 5.90 -4.03
N SER A 52 -5.69 5.02 -4.79
CA SER A 52 -5.04 3.86 -5.40
C SER A 52 -3.96 4.27 -6.41
N ALA A 53 -4.25 5.27 -7.26
CA ALA A 53 -3.29 5.79 -8.23
C ALA A 53 -2.13 6.52 -7.56
N ILE A 54 -2.40 7.26 -6.48
CA ILE A 54 -1.36 7.91 -5.67
C ILE A 54 -0.44 6.84 -5.06
N ALA A 55 -0.99 5.81 -4.42
CA ALA A 55 -0.20 4.74 -3.80
C ALA A 55 0.72 4.04 -4.81
N GLU A 56 0.21 3.73 -6.01
CA GLU A 56 0.98 3.12 -7.09
C GLU A 56 2.10 4.05 -7.59
N LEU A 57 1.79 5.33 -7.83
CA LEU A 57 2.77 6.34 -8.25
C LEU A 57 3.87 6.56 -7.22
N GLU A 58 3.48 6.70 -5.94
CA GLU A 58 4.39 6.93 -4.82
C GLU A 58 5.40 5.80 -4.71
N LEU A 59 4.91 4.56 -4.66
CA LEU A 59 5.77 3.40 -4.48
C LEU A 59 6.67 3.18 -5.70
N ALA A 60 6.12 3.26 -6.91
CA ALA A 60 6.92 3.08 -8.12
C ALA A 60 8.06 4.11 -8.20
N THR A 61 7.81 5.36 -7.79
CA THR A 61 8.85 6.39 -7.72
C THR A 61 9.89 6.10 -6.64
N GLN A 62 9.47 5.63 -5.46
CA GLN A 62 10.39 5.26 -4.37
C GLN A 62 11.29 4.08 -4.77
N LEU A 63 10.74 3.08 -5.44
CA LEU A 63 11.50 1.94 -5.96
C LEU A 63 12.56 2.39 -6.97
N ILE A 64 12.20 3.30 -7.89
CA ILE A 64 13.17 3.89 -8.83
C ILE A 64 14.30 4.60 -8.09
N HIS A 65 13.98 5.40 -7.07
CA HIS A 65 15.00 6.07 -6.26
C HIS A 65 15.89 5.09 -5.48
N ALA A 66 15.38 3.92 -5.13
CA ALA A 66 16.15 2.81 -4.55
C ALA A 66 16.95 2.00 -5.59
N GLY A 67 17.02 2.46 -6.85
CA GLY A 67 17.77 1.81 -7.93
C GLY A 67 17.03 0.64 -8.59
N VAL A 68 15.74 0.43 -8.30
CA VAL A 68 14.94 -0.63 -8.90
C VAL A 68 14.44 -0.20 -10.28
N ARG A 69 14.61 -1.08 -11.27
CA ARG A 69 13.96 -0.86 -12.57
C ARG A 69 12.52 -1.31 -12.50
N VAL A 70 11.59 -0.37 -12.71
CA VAL A 70 10.14 -0.61 -12.63
C VAL A 70 9.52 -0.62 -14.03
N ARG A 71 8.63 -1.58 -14.27
CA ARG A 71 7.71 -1.63 -15.41
C ARG A 71 6.27 -1.71 -14.89
N LEU A 72 5.38 -0.91 -15.46
CA LEU A 72 3.96 -0.97 -15.13
C LEU A 72 3.30 -2.06 -15.96
N LEU A 73 2.70 -3.04 -15.29
CA LEU A 73 1.99 -4.12 -15.95
C LEU A 73 0.63 -3.64 -16.49
N PRO A 74 0.18 -4.19 -17.64
CA PRO A 74 -1.09 -3.79 -18.21
C PRO A 74 -2.24 -4.20 -17.28
N GLU A 75 -3.28 -3.37 -17.27
CA GLU A 75 -4.57 -3.76 -16.67
C GLU A 75 -5.18 -4.84 -17.55
N SER A 76 -5.01 -6.10 -17.14
CA SER A 76 -5.58 -7.24 -17.84
C SER A 76 -6.77 -7.80 -17.07
N GLN A 77 -7.64 -8.54 -17.74
CA GLN A 77 -8.67 -9.33 -17.05
C GLN A 77 -8.07 -10.51 -16.27
N ALA A 78 -6.82 -10.89 -16.57
CA ALA A 78 -6.07 -11.84 -15.77
C ALA A 78 -5.56 -11.15 -14.48
N ARG A 79 -5.45 -11.93 -13.40
CA ARG A 79 -5.04 -11.42 -12.10
C ARG A 79 -3.52 -11.18 -12.10
N THR A 80 -3.12 -10.00 -12.54
CA THR A 80 -1.72 -9.58 -12.60
C THR A 80 -1.42 -8.59 -11.49
N ALA A 81 -0.19 -8.62 -11.00
CA ALA A 81 0.38 -7.55 -10.18
C ALA A 81 0.38 -6.22 -10.94
N ASP A 82 0.53 -5.10 -10.23
CA ASP A 82 0.61 -3.77 -10.83
C ASP A 82 2.00 -3.47 -11.42
N LEU A 83 3.06 -3.91 -10.74
CA LEU A 83 4.44 -3.60 -11.12
C LEU A 83 5.28 -4.86 -11.30
N GLU A 84 6.10 -4.88 -12.34
CA GLU A 84 7.22 -5.80 -12.48
C GLU A 84 8.52 -5.03 -12.18
N CYS A 85 9.33 -5.55 -11.26
CA CYS A 85 10.49 -4.88 -10.71
C CYS A 85 11.75 -5.73 -10.89
N TYR A 86 12.88 -5.06 -11.10
CA TYR A 86 14.18 -5.70 -11.28
C TYR A 86 15.25 -5.03 -10.42
N THR A 87 15.96 -5.84 -9.63
CA THR A 87 17.22 -5.48 -8.99
C THR A 87 18.33 -6.24 -9.71
N ASP A 88 19.04 -5.57 -10.62
CA ASP A 88 19.99 -6.17 -11.56
C ASP A 88 19.39 -7.32 -12.40
N TYR A 89 19.55 -8.56 -11.92
CA TYR A 89 19.10 -9.80 -12.55
C TYR A 89 17.91 -10.44 -11.83
N ASP A 90 17.62 -10.01 -10.61
CA ASP A 90 16.55 -10.59 -9.80
C ASP A 90 15.24 -9.86 -10.10
N ARG A 91 14.21 -10.64 -10.45
CA ARG A 91 12.87 -10.14 -10.70
C ARG A 91 11.97 -10.34 -9.49
N PHE A 92 11.10 -9.38 -9.23
CA PHE A 92 9.99 -9.52 -8.29
C PHE A 92 8.79 -8.71 -8.77
N PHE A 93 7.62 -8.97 -8.20
CA PHE A 93 6.39 -8.28 -8.52
C PHE A 93 5.87 -7.51 -7.32
N VAL A 94 5.20 -6.39 -7.58
CA VAL A 94 4.55 -5.60 -6.55
C VAL A 94 3.09 -5.41 -6.88
N GLU A 95 2.23 -5.85 -5.98
CA GLU A 95 0.80 -5.58 -5.99
C GLU A 95 0.53 -4.38 -5.09
N VAL A 96 -0.09 -3.33 -5.62
CA VAL A 96 -0.36 -2.11 -4.87
C VAL A 96 -1.85 -1.99 -4.57
N THR A 97 -2.19 -1.67 -3.33
CA THR A 97 -3.58 -1.42 -2.96
C THR A 97 -3.68 -0.25 -1.99
N ALA A 98 -4.58 0.68 -2.28
CA ALA A 98 -5.03 1.65 -1.30
C ALA A 98 -6.25 1.10 -0.55
N MET A 99 -6.22 1.17 0.78
CA MET A 99 -7.38 0.94 1.62
C MET A 99 -8.04 2.28 1.89
N VAL A 100 -9.05 2.58 1.09
CA VAL A 100 -9.96 3.70 1.34
C VAL A 100 -11.31 3.20 1.85
N GLY A 101 -11.94 4.01 2.67
CA GLY A 101 -13.35 3.84 2.99
C GLY A 101 -14.22 3.91 1.74
N SER A 102 -15.12 2.96 1.56
CA SER A 102 -16.21 3.12 0.59
C SER A 102 -17.41 3.75 1.31
N ALA A 103 -17.97 4.82 0.75
CA ALA A 103 -19.22 5.41 1.23
C ALA A 103 -20.38 4.40 1.29
N GLU A 104 -20.39 3.39 0.40
CA GLU A 104 -21.47 2.39 0.29
C GLU A 104 -21.35 1.21 1.29
N ARG A 105 -20.14 0.81 1.73
CA ARG A 105 -19.97 -0.29 2.71
C ARG A 105 -20.04 0.14 4.18
N GLN A 106 -20.59 1.33 4.45
CA GLN A 106 -20.98 1.72 5.81
C GLN A 106 -22.14 0.85 6.35
N ARG A 107 -22.74 -0.01 5.53
CA ARG A 107 -23.83 -0.93 5.91
C ARG A 107 -23.43 -2.41 5.89
N LEU A 108 -22.32 -2.78 6.49
CA LEU A 108 -22.22 -4.15 6.99
C LEU A 108 -22.92 -4.17 8.35
N PRO A 109 -24.10 -4.79 8.49
CA PRO A 109 -24.66 -5.02 9.81
C PRO A 109 -23.75 -6.05 10.47
N VAL A 110 -22.90 -5.59 11.38
CA VAL A 110 -22.42 -6.47 12.44
C VAL A 110 -23.68 -6.84 13.20
N ARG A 111 -24.25 -8.00 12.88
CA ARG A 111 -25.43 -8.55 13.55
C ARG A 111 -25.13 -8.53 15.06
N GLY A 112 -25.81 -7.65 15.80
CA GLY A 112 -25.78 -7.61 17.26
C GLY A 112 -25.38 -6.30 17.94
N LEU A 113 -25.07 -5.22 17.24
CA LEU A 113 -24.88 -3.91 17.87
C LEU A 113 -25.80 -2.88 17.21
N GLU A 114 -26.95 -2.68 17.85
CA GLU A 114 -27.71 -1.45 17.71
C GLU A 114 -26.87 -0.29 18.27
N SER A 115 -27.04 0.88 17.64
CA SER A 115 -26.42 2.17 17.95
C SER A 115 -24.99 2.42 17.47
N GLU A 116 -24.83 3.47 16.67
CA GLU A 116 -23.60 4.23 16.43
C GLU A 116 -23.06 4.91 17.71
N GLU A 117 -23.51 4.48 18.89
CA GLU A 117 -23.09 5.00 20.18
C GLU A 117 -21.96 4.12 20.74
N ILE A 118 -20.78 4.73 20.85
CA ILE A 118 -19.61 4.24 21.60
C ILE A 118 -18.88 3.04 20.96
N ILE A 119 -18.44 3.17 19.70
CA ILE A 119 -17.24 2.40 19.28
C ILE A 119 -16.05 3.05 19.97
N GLY A 120 -15.47 2.37 20.97
CA GLY A 120 -14.28 2.85 21.68
C GLY A 120 -13.08 3.02 20.73
N GLU A 121 -12.12 3.86 21.11
CA GLU A 121 -10.90 4.07 20.31
C GLU A 121 -10.12 2.76 20.09
N GLU A 122 -10.11 1.87 21.08
CA GLU A 122 -9.52 0.52 20.99
C GLU A 122 -10.21 -0.34 19.93
N ASP A 123 -11.54 -0.25 19.80
CA ASP A 123 -12.31 -1.03 18.81
C ASP A 123 -12.02 -0.58 17.38
N ARG A 124 -11.77 0.72 17.16
CA ARG A 124 -11.40 1.26 15.84
C ARG A 124 -10.07 0.69 15.35
N GLY A 125 -9.07 0.59 16.25
CA GLY A 125 -7.78 -0.04 15.96
C GLY A 125 -7.94 -1.51 15.56
N VAL A 126 -8.75 -2.27 16.31
CA VAL A 126 -9.05 -3.68 16.03
C VAL A 126 -9.74 -3.85 14.66
N ILE A 127 -10.71 -3.00 14.33
CA ILE A 127 -11.37 -3.00 13.02
C ILE A 127 -10.37 -2.78 11.89
N LEU A 128 -9.44 -1.82 12.03
CA LEU A 128 -8.41 -1.57 11.04
C LEU A 128 -7.52 -2.79 10.84
N ILE A 129 -7.06 -3.43 11.92
CA ILE A 129 -6.28 -4.68 11.87
C ILE A 129 -7.04 -5.74 11.07
N HIS A 130 -8.30 -6.01 11.41
CA HIS A 130 -9.09 -7.01 10.70
C HIS A 130 -9.25 -6.71 9.22
N ARG A 131 -9.44 -5.44 8.85
CA ARG A 131 -9.55 -5.02 7.45
C ARG A 131 -8.23 -5.18 6.70
N ILE A 132 -7.09 -4.88 7.32
CA ILE A 132 -5.76 -5.12 6.74
C ILE A 132 -5.56 -6.61 6.49
N LEU A 133 -5.82 -7.46 7.49
CA LEU A 133 -5.69 -8.93 7.36
C LEU A 133 -6.61 -9.49 6.25
N ALA A 134 -7.86 -9.00 6.19
CA ALA A 134 -8.79 -9.39 5.13
C ALA A 134 -8.29 -8.95 3.75
N ARG A 135 -7.72 -7.75 3.63
CA ARG A 135 -7.15 -7.25 2.38
C ARG A 135 -5.96 -8.08 1.92
N ILE A 136 -5.06 -8.45 2.83
CA ILE A 136 -3.92 -9.33 2.54
C ILE A 136 -4.42 -10.66 1.97
N ARG A 137 -5.37 -11.32 2.64
CA ARG A 137 -5.97 -12.58 2.15
C ARG A 137 -6.61 -12.43 0.77
N GLN A 138 -7.33 -11.33 0.55
CA GLN A 138 -7.98 -11.07 -0.72
C GLN A 138 -6.95 -10.91 -1.85
N LYS A 139 -5.92 -10.08 -1.65
CA LYS A 139 -4.89 -9.78 -2.65
C LYS A 139 -3.97 -10.97 -2.90
N ALA A 140 -3.66 -11.75 -1.88
CA ALA A 140 -2.91 -12.99 -2.03
C ALA A 140 -3.55 -13.99 -3.02
N LYS A 141 -4.88 -14.11 -3.01
CA LYS A 141 -5.62 -14.93 -3.99
C LYS A 141 -5.53 -14.39 -5.41
N GLN A 142 -5.23 -13.09 -5.57
CA GLN A 142 -5.04 -12.49 -6.89
C GLN A 142 -3.69 -12.86 -7.48
N VAL A 143 -2.64 -12.83 -6.65
CA VAL A 143 -1.27 -13.09 -7.07
C VAL A 143 -0.83 -14.55 -6.91
N ALA A 144 -1.76 -15.46 -6.63
CA ALA A 144 -1.44 -16.86 -6.35
C ALA A 144 -0.81 -17.62 -7.54
N GLY A 145 -0.92 -17.10 -8.77
CA GLY A 145 -0.33 -17.69 -9.97
C GLY A 145 1.11 -17.28 -10.25
N TYR A 146 1.71 -16.41 -9.43
CA TYR A 146 3.08 -15.96 -9.62
C TYR A 146 4.09 -16.98 -9.06
N CYS A 147 5.17 -17.20 -9.82
CA CYS A 147 6.28 -18.07 -9.42
C CYS A 147 7.48 -17.29 -8.85
N ASP A 148 7.58 -16.00 -9.15
CA ASP A 148 8.60 -15.10 -8.60
C ASP A 148 8.11 -14.44 -7.31
N PRO A 149 9.00 -13.83 -6.50
CA PRO A 149 8.62 -13.15 -5.27
C PRO A 149 7.58 -12.04 -5.52
N VAL A 150 6.53 -12.02 -4.68
CA VAL A 150 5.50 -10.97 -4.73
C VAL A 150 5.47 -10.18 -3.43
N VAL A 151 5.55 -8.86 -3.54
CA VAL A 151 5.38 -7.92 -2.44
C VAL A 151 4.00 -7.29 -2.53
N LEU A 152 3.21 -7.40 -1.47
CA LEU A 152 1.95 -6.68 -1.37
C LEU A 152 2.16 -5.37 -0.64
N SER A 153 1.93 -4.24 -1.31
CA SER A 153 1.95 -2.91 -0.69
C SER A 153 0.56 -2.40 -0.41
N ILE A 154 0.28 -2.10 0.86
CA ILE A 154 -0.99 -1.56 1.35
C ILE A 154 -0.77 -0.12 1.82
N SER A 155 -1.38 0.83 1.14
CA SER A 155 -1.46 2.23 1.57
C SER A 155 -2.78 2.48 2.30
N VAL A 156 -2.71 3.02 3.51
CA VAL A 156 -3.86 3.43 4.33
C VAL A 156 -3.79 4.96 4.48
N PRO A 157 -4.37 5.72 3.54
CA PRO A 157 -4.31 7.17 3.57
C PRO A 157 -5.09 7.78 4.72
N ARG A 158 -6.18 7.13 5.15
CA ARG A 158 -6.95 7.49 6.36
C ARG A 158 -7.30 6.23 7.15
N ALA A 159 -6.95 6.21 8.42
CA ALA A 159 -7.09 5.02 9.26
C ALA A 159 -8.56 4.69 9.57
N ASP A 160 -9.41 5.72 9.66
CA ASP A 160 -10.85 5.61 9.90
C ASP A 160 -11.62 4.95 8.75
N LEU A 161 -11.01 4.88 7.57
CA LEU A 161 -11.61 4.36 6.35
C LEU A 161 -13.02 4.93 6.14
N GLN A 162 -13.22 6.23 6.38
CA GLN A 162 -14.52 6.90 6.18
C GLN A 162 -14.67 7.57 4.80
N GLY A 163 -13.62 7.55 3.98
CA GLY A 163 -13.62 8.17 2.64
C GLY A 163 -13.48 9.69 2.69
N ASP A 164 -13.95 10.40 1.66
CA ASP A 164 -13.80 11.87 1.49
C ASP A 164 -14.74 12.71 2.37
N LYS A 165 -15.16 12.18 3.53
CA LYS A 165 -15.95 12.98 4.47
C LYS A 165 -15.03 14.06 5.05
N TYR A 166 -15.46 15.32 4.96
CA TYR A 166 -14.77 16.53 5.45
C TYR A 166 -14.65 16.61 6.99
N GLY A 167 -14.78 15.47 7.69
CA GLY A 167 -14.56 15.38 9.12
C GLY A 167 -13.08 15.49 9.46
N ARG A 168 -12.79 16.00 10.65
CA ARG A 168 -11.44 15.95 11.23
C ARG A 168 -11.06 14.47 11.33
N ALA A 169 -9.94 14.07 10.73
CA ALA A 169 -9.45 12.71 10.86
C ALA A 169 -9.10 12.48 12.34
N ASP A 170 -9.91 11.69 13.03
CA ASP A 170 -9.58 11.26 14.38
C ASP A 170 -8.42 10.27 14.28
N PRO A 171 -7.31 10.51 15.00
CA PRO A 171 -6.21 9.56 15.02
C PRO A 171 -6.72 8.20 15.49
N ILE A 172 -6.30 7.11 14.84
CA ILE A 172 -6.56 5.76 15.35
C ILE A 172 -5.34 5.28 16.11
N TRP A 173 -5.57 4.91 17.37
CA TRP A 173 -4.57 4.24 18.17
C TRP A 173 -4.42 2.79 17.75
N LEU A 174 -3.19 2.37 17.51
CA LEU A 174 -2.90 1.05 16.97
C LEU A 174 -1.70 0.42 17.66
N ASP A 175 -1.86 -0.81 18.15
CA ASP A 175 -0.72 -1.62 18.58
C ASP A 175 -0.05 -2.22 17.34
N LEU A 176 1.04 -1.57 16.93
CA LEU A 176 1.81 -1.95 15.75
C LEU A 176 2.47 -3.32 15.88
N LYS A 177 2.80 -3.76 17.11
CA LYS A 177 3.38 -5.08 17.34
C LYS A 177 2.33 -6.18 17.22
N VAL A 178 1.13 -5.94 17.74
CA VAL A 178 -0.01 -6.86 17.54
C VAL A 178 -0.32 -6.99 16.05
N LEU A 179 -0.42 -5.88 15.32
CA LEU A 179 -0.61 -5.92 13.86
C LEU A 179 0.50 -6.72 13.17
N ALA A 180 1.77 -6.41 13.45
CA ALA A 180 2.91 -7.10 12.85
C ALA A 180 2.92 -8.61 13.15
N GLY A 181 2.60 -9.00 14.38
CA GLY A 181 2.49 -10.40 14.79
C GLY A 181 1.36 -11.12 14.07
N LEU A 182 0.17 -10.52 14.00
CA LEU A 182 -0.98 -11.10 13.31
C LEU A 182 -0.75 -11.25 11.80
N VAL A 183 -0.11 -10.27 11.17
CA VAL A 183 0.27 -10.37 9.75
C VAL A 183 1.35 -11.43 9.55
N THR A 184 2.34 -11.52 10.43
CA THR A 184 3.36 -12.58 10.38
C THR A 184 2.72 -13.97 10.46
N VAL A 185 1.78 -14.17 11.39
CA VAL A 185 1.02 -15.43 11.51
C VAL A 185 0.19 -15.68 10.23
N LEU A 186 -0.51 -14.67 9.72
CA LEU A 186 -1.27 -14.80 8.48
C LEU A 186 -0.39 -15.23 7.30
N LEU A 187 0.80 -14.65 7.15
CA LEU A 187 1.72 -14.93 6.05
C LEU A 187 2.19 -16.38 6.02
N THR A 188 2.21 -17.07 7.17
CA THR A 188 2.49 -18.51 7.21
C THR A 188 1.45 -19.35 6.46
N SER A 189 0.23 -18.84 6.28
CA SER A 189 -0.84 -19.47 5.50
C SER A 189 -0.91 -18.99 4.04
N VAL A 190 -0.02 -18.07 3.65
CA VAL A 190 -0.03 -17.39 2.35
C VAL A 190 1.39 -17.38 1.77
N PRO A 191 1.92 -18.55 1.36
CA PRO A 191 3.31 -18.66 0.91
C PRO A 191 3.57 -17.98 -0.44
N THR A 192 2.53 -17.55 -1.15
CA THR A 192 2.64 -16.83 -2.43
C THR A 192 3.13 -15.39 -2.28
N LEU A 193 3.05 -14.80 -1.07
CA LEU A 193 3.60 -13.49 -0.79
C LEU A 193 4.99 -13.61 -0.17
N GLY A 194 5.98 -12.93 -0.75
CA GLY A 194 7.33 -12.81 -0.19
C GLY A 194 7.40 -11.80 0.95
N ALA A 195 6.65 -10.70 0.86
CA ALA A 195 6.54 -9.70 1.91
C ALA A 195 5.23 -8.89 1.82
N VAL A 196 4.89 -8.21 2.91
CA VAL A 196 3.82 -7.21 2.96
C VAL A 196 4.41 -5.90 3.46
N MET A 197 4.17 -4.82 2.72
CA MET A 197 4.47 -3.46 3.14
C MET A 197 3.16 -2.75 3.49
N ILE A 198 3.13 -2.05 4.62
CA ILE A 198 1.97 -1.30 5.10
C ILE A 198 2.40 0.13 5.41
N ALA A 199 1.81 1.09 4.72
CA ALA A 199 2.03 2.52 4.92
C ALA A 199 0.75 3.17 5.46
N MET A 200 0.83 3.85 6.60
CA MET A 200 -0.33 4.46 7.29
C MET A 200 -0.03 5.92 7.62
N ARG A 201 -0.97 6.83 7.31
CA ARG A 201 -0.81 8.28 7.54
C ARG A 201 -1.40 8.76 8.87
N ASP A 202 -2.58 8.26 9.23
CA ASP A 202 -3.38 8.79 10.35
C ASP A 202 -3.49 7.80 11.52
N VAL A 203 -2.36 7.22 11.94
CA VAL A 203 -2.28 6.25 13.03
C VAL A 203 -1.37 6.77 14.15
N GLU A 204 -1.83 6.60 15.39
CA GLU A 204 -1.05 6.82 16.60
C GLU A 204 -0.55 5.47 17.16
N PRO A 205 0.77 5.22 17.16
CA PRO A 205 1.32 4.01 17.75
C PRO A 205 1.02 3.96 19.25
N LEU A 206 0.43 2.85 19.71
CA LEU A 206 0.31 2.59 21.15
C LEU A 206 1.68 2.22 21.73
N PRO A 207 1.97 2.60 23.00
CA PRO A 207 3.19 2.17 23.67
C PRO A 207 3.30 0.66 23.66
N SER A 208 4.44 0.15 23.21
CA SER A 208 4.65 -1.28 23.14
C SER A 208 4.60 -1.90 24.54
N ARG A 209 3.67 -2.84 24.75
CA ARG A 209 3.57 -3.61 26.00
C ARG A 209 4.46 -4.86 26.03
N SER A 210 5.18 -5.14 24.93
CA SER A 210 5.96 -6.37 24.77
C SER A 210 7.39 -6.07 24.33
N ALA A 211 8.38 -6.70 24.95
CA ALA A 211 9.79 -6.59 24.57
C ALA A 211 10.15 -7.45 23.34
N LEU A 212 9.22 -8.28 22.83
CA LEU A 212 9.48 -9.13 21.67
C LEU A 212 9.76 -8.27 20.42
N ARG A 213 10.89 -8.58 19.79
CA ARG A 213 11.28 -8.06 18.47
C ARG A 213 11.05 -9.17 17.45
N LEU A 214 10.19 -8.91 16.47
CA LEU A 214 9.99 -9.81 15.35
C LEU A 214 11.13 -9.58 14.36
N ALA A 215 11.94 -10.63 14.11
CA ALA A 215 13.14 -10.52 13.28
C ALA A 215 12.83 -10.22 11.80
N ASN A 216 11.65 -10.63 11.34
CA ASN A 216 11.14 -10.46 9.98
C ASN A 216 10.35 -9.15 9.78
N VAL A 217 10.39 -8.24 10.75
CA VAL A 217 9.61 -6.99 10.74
C VAL A 217 10.53 -5.79 10.86
N GLU A 218 10.39 -4.87 9.91
CA GLU A 218 10.97 -3.54 9.96
C GLU A 218 9.86 -2.51 10.12
N LEU A 219 10.04 -1.57 11.04
CA LEU A 219 9.03 -0.58 11.40
C LEU A 219 9.68 0.80 11.52
N ILE A 220 9.16 1.76 10.76
CA ILE A 220 9.54 3.16 10.83
C ILE A 220 8.36 3.98 11.34
N GLU A 221 8.61 4.75 12.40
CA GLU A 221 7.66 5.68 12.99
C GLU A 221 8.21 7.11 12.86
N ARG A 222 7.53 7.96 12.08
CA ARG A 222 7.93 9.34 11.79
C ARG A 222 7.32 10.37 12.73
N ALA A 223 7.89 11.55 12.93
CA ALA A 223 7.21 12.53 13.78
C ALA A 223 5.90 13.08 13.14
N LYS A 224 4.92 13.53 13.94
CA LYS A 224 3.63 14.05 13.43
C LYS A 224 3.75 15.27 12.50
N HIS A 225 4.87 15.99 12.57
CA HIS A 225 5.13 17.15 11.73
C HIS A 225 5.64 16.76 10.33
N GLU A 226 6.08 15.52 10.12
CA GLU A 226 6.58 15.01 8.83
C GLU A 226 5.46 14.56 7.90
N ARG A 227 4.55 15.49 7.55
CA ARG A 227 3.31 15.18 6.81
C ARG A 227 3.52 14.73 5.35
N THR A 228 4.74 14.85 4.83
CA THR A 228 5.06 14.53 3.43
C THR A 228 5.19 13.04 3.15
N GLN A 229 5.33 12.22 4.18
CA GLN A 229 5.52 10.77 4.14
C GLN A 229 4.51 10.06 5.06
N PRO A 230 4.27 8.75 4.90
CA PRO A 230 3.44 8.00 5.83
C PRO A 230 4.02 8.02 7.24
N ARG A 231 3.15 8.27 8.23
CA ARG A 231 3.51 8.35 9.66
C ARG A 231 4.08 7.04 10.18
N VAL A 232 3.56 5.92 9.69
CA VAL A 232 4.04 4.57 9.98
C VAL A 232 4.27 3.84 8.66
N CYS A 233 5.46 3.26 8.51
CA CYS A 233 5.77 2.31 7.44
C CYS A 233 6.24 1.00 8.07
N MET A 234 5.69 -0.13 7.62
CA MET A 234 6.03 -1.44 8.13
C MET A 234 6.31 -2.38 6.98
N LEU A 235 7.44 -3.09 7.02
CA LEU A 235 7.77 -4.19 6.11
C LEU A 235 7.78 -5.49 6.90
N ILE A 236 6.98 -6.45 6.47
CA ILE A 236 6.87 -7.77 7.11
C ILE A 236 7.24 -8.82 6.07
N GLN A 237 8.37 -9.46 6.27
CA GLN A 237 8.86 -10.53 5.40
C GLN A 237 8.15 -11.84 5.75
N ASN A 238 7.82 -12.64 4.73
CA ASN A 238 7.19 -13.94 4.92
C ASN A 238 8.27 -15.03 5.05
N PRO A 239 8.48 -15.61 6.24
CA PRO A 239 9.46 -16.68 6.43
C PRO A 239 9.06 -18.00 5.75
N ARG A 240 7.82 -18.11 5.25
CA ARG A 240 7.28 -19.30 4.57
C ARG A 240 7.01 -19.05 3.08
N ALA A 241 7.58 -17.98 2.51
CA ALA A 241 7.41 -17.68 1.09
C ALA A 241 7.91 -18.84 0.20
N THR A 242 7.12 -19.22 -0.81
CA THR A 242 7.54 -20.18 -1.85
C THR A 242 8.67 -19.59 -2.69
N ALA A 243 8.59 -18.29 -2.99
CA ALA A 243 9.64 -17.51 -3.63
C ALA A 243 10.03 -16.36 -2.69
N PRO A 244 11.06 -16.55 -1.84
CA PRO A 244 11.53 -15.52 -0.92
C PRO A 244 12.22 -14.39 -1.71
N LEU A 245 12.22 -13.19 -1.15
CA LEU A 245 12.98 -12.08 -1.69
C LEU A 245 14.48 -12.37 -1.55
N SER A 246 15.27 -11.97 -2.54
CA SER A 246 16.73 -11.96 -2.40
C SER A 246 17.17 -10.81 -1.47
N ALA A 247 18.36 -10.92 -0.86
CA ALA A 247 18.88 -9.85 0.00
C ALA A 247 18.89 -8.47 -0.69
N ARG A 248 19.18 -8.42 -2.00
CA ARG A 248 19.15 -7.17 -2.78
C ARG A 248 17.74 -6.62 -2.94
N GLN A 249 16.76 -7.48 -3.20
CA GLN A 249 15.37 -7.07 -3.27
C GLN A 249 14.89 -6.55 -1.92
N GLU A 250 15.25 -7.22 -0.83
CA GLU A 250 14.95 -6.77 0.52
C GLU A 250 15.56 -5.40 0.82
N ASP A 251 16.85 -5.20 0.53
CA ASP A 251 17.54 -3.94 0.74
C ASP A 251 16.90 -2.80 -0.07
N ALA A 252 16.56 -3.06 -1.34
CA ALA A 252 15.89 -2.07 -2.20
C ALA A 252 14.50 -1.70 -1.67
N ILE A 253 13.72 -2.66 -1.17
CA ILE A 253 12.40 -2.40 -0.58
C ILE A 253 12.54 -1.62 0.73
N ARG A 254 13.52 -1.96 1.58
CA ARG A 254 13.77 -1.24 2.84
C ARG A 254 14.09 0.24 2.62
N GLN A 255 14.80 0.57 1.54
CA GLN A 255 15.07 1.97 1.17
C GLN A 255 13.81 2.76 0.79
N THR A 256 12.67 2.09 0.54
CA THR A 256 11.39 2.77 0.26
C THR A 256 10.58 3.14 1.50
N LEU A 257 10.97 2.64 2.68
CA LEU A 257 10.21 2.80 3.93
C LEU A 257 10.23 4.22 4.49
#